data_AF-A0A7S1C2M9-F1
#
_entry.id   AF-A0A7S1C2M9-F1
#
_cell.length_a   1.000
_cell.length_b   1.000
_cell.length_c   1.000
_cell.angle_alpha   90.00
_cell.angle_beta   90.00
_cell.angle_gamma   90.00
#
_symmetry.space_group_name_H-M   'P 1'
#
loop_
_entity.id
_entity.type
_entity.pdbx_description
1 polymer ?
#
loop_
_entity_poly.entity_id
_entity_poly.type
_entity_poly.pdbx_seq_one_letter_code
_entity_poly.pdbx_strand_id
1 'polypeptide(L)'
;EDDRTEAPGRNLQTTVAGPLVVATPDVTPPDFTAGDEPAATPHGEAIDVTAAIVEGGKCYGAVQLAADAAPDVAAVVAGVDATFKAVAEADAAQDSQLTLSFAALVSETDYKVYVACEDDAPAGPNAQLAVTTVATRTLDITPPAFVGA
;
A
#
# COMPACT_ATOMS: atom_id res chain seq x y z
N GLU A 1 74.79 25.95 -10.02
CA GLU A 1 73.47 25.42 -10.40
C GLU A 1 73.17 24.26 -9.46
N ASP A 2 72.26 24.45 -8.51
CA ASP A 2 71.66 23.35 -7.75
C ASP A 2 70.22 23.77 -7.44
N ASP A 3 69.43 23.82 -8.53
CA ASP A 3 67.97 23.92 -8.51
C ASP A 3 67.43 22.53 -8.17
N ARG A 4 67.25 22.28 -6.87
CA ARG A 4 66.38 21.19 -6.42
C ARG A 4 65.01 21.79 -6.21
N THR A 5 64.29 21.85 -7.32
CA THR A 5 62.85 22.08 -7.35
C THR A 5 62.21 20.99 -6.49
N GLU A 6 61.74 21.38 -5.30
CA GLU A 6 60.96 20.52 -4.42
C GLU A 6 59.75 20.05 -5.22
N ALA A 7 59.66 18.75 -5.52
CA ALA A 7 58.47 18.18 -6.13
C ALA A 7 57.29 18.59 -5.25
N PRO A 8 56.20 19.17 -5.78
CA PRO A 8 55.11 19.65 -4.96
C PRO A 8 54.67 18.50 -4.08
N GLY A 9 54.91 18.63 -2.77
CA GLY A 9 54.57 17.60 -1.81
C GLY A 9 53.13 17.19 -2.05
N ARG A 10 52.88 15.88 -2.17
CA ARG A 10 51.54 15.32 -2.41
C ARG A 10 50.53 16.14 -1.62
N ASN A 11 49.58 16.78 -2.31
CA ASN A 11 48.53 17.57 -1.68
C ASN A 11 47.63 16.63 -0.88
N LEU A 12 48.08 16.33 0.33
CA LEU A 12 47.46 15.47 1.32
C LEU A 12 46.36 16.27 1.97
N GLN A 13 45.15 15.72 1.96
CA GLN A 13 44.06 16.30 2.72
C GLN A 13 44.47 16.36 4.20
N THR A 14 44.64 17.56 4.74
CA THR A 14 45.07 17.80 6.12
C THR A 14 43.95 17.55 7.14
N THR A 15 42.76 17.26 6.64
CA THR A 15 41.57 16.92 7.42
C THR A 15 40.89 15.72 6.79
N VAL A 16 40.54 14.72 7.61
CA VAL A 16 39.73 13.58 7.17
C VAL A 16 38.39 14.11 6.65
N ALA A 17 38.02 13.76 5.42
CA ALA A 17 36.64 13.92 4.96
C ALA A 17 35.76 13.17 5.95
N GLY A 18 34.68 13.80 6.42
CA GLY A 18 33.81 13.25 7.48
C GLY A 18 33.38 11.80 7.25
N PRO A 19 32.85 11.12 8.28
CA PRO A 19 32.52 9.71 8.19
C PRO A 19 31.61 9.45 6.98
N LEU A 20 31.96 8.45 6.18
CA LEU A 20 31.05 7.90 5.19
C LEU A 20 29.87 7.28 5.96
N VAL A 21 28.69 7.86 5.81
CA VAL A 21 27.47 7.29 6.37
C VAL A 21 27.03 6.17 5.44
N VAL A 22 27.12 4.92 5.92
CA VAL A 22 26.54 3.74 5.27
C VAL A 22 25.37 3.29 6.13
N ALA A 23 24.16 3.34 5.59
CA ALA A 23 22.99 2.74 6.18
C ALA A 23 22.79 1.32 5.62
N THR A 24 22.22 0.42 6.42
CA THR A 24 21.72 -0.85 5.91
C THR A 24 20.50 -0.58 5.02
N PRO A 25 20.34 -1.28 3.89
CA PRO A 25 19.10 -1.19 3.11
C PRO A 25 17.91 -1.57 3.98
N ASP A 26 16.82 -0.84 3.79
CA ASP A 26 15.53 -1.25 4.32
C ASP A 26 15.03 -2.51 3.61
N VAL A 27 14.46 -3.42 4.39
CA VAL A 27 14.03 -4.76 3.98
C VAL A 27 12.70 -5.16 4.63
N THR A 28 12.04 -4.25 5.36
CA THR A 28 10.79 -4.53 6.07
C THR A 28 9.65 -3.84 5.36
N PRO A 29 8.56 -4.55 4.98
CA PRO A 29 7.40 -3.90 4.40
C PRO A 29 6.66 -3.04 5.44
N PRO A 30 5.84 -2.07 5.01
CA PRO A 30 4.97 -1.34 5.91
C PRO A 30 4.01 -2.28 6.64
N ASP A 31 3.83 -2.08 7.94
CA ASP A 31 2.78 -2.72 8.74
C ASP A 31 1.61 -1.75 8.97
N PHE A 32 0.43 -2.28 9.27
CA PHE A 32 -0.71 -1.43 9.63
C PHE A 32 -0.52 -0.82 11.02
N THR A 33 -0.92 0.44 11.18
CA THR A 33 -0.95 1.10 12.48
C THR A 33 -1.99 0.40 13.36
N ALA A 34 -1.59 -0.01 14.56
CA ALA A 34 -2.47 -0.75 15.46
C ALA A 34 -3.71 0.07 15.85
N GLY A 35 -4.90 -0.48 15.59
CA GLY A 35 -6.19 0.21 15.76
C GLY A 35 -6.70 0.95 14.53
N ASP A 36 -5.86 1.08 13.50
CA ASP A 36 -6.17 1.66 12.18
C ASP A 36 -5.93 0.63 11.06
N GLU A 37 -6.19 -0.66 11.35
CA GLU A 37 -6.20 -1.72 10.35
C GLU A 37 -7.32 -1.49 9.30
N PRO A 38 -7.23 -2.10 8.10
CA PRO A 38 -8.23 -1.96 7.05
C PRO A 38 -9.68 -2.16 7.54
N ALA A 39 -10.49 -1.11 7.38
CA ALA A 39 -11.90 -1.12 7.76
C ALA A 39 -12.78 -0.69 6.57
N ALA A 40 -13.77 -1.50 6.22
CA ALA A 40 -14.66 -1.24 5.10
C ALA A 40 -15.93 -0.48 5.51
N THR A 41 -16.27 0.55 4.75
CA THR A 41 -17.52 1.29 4.80
C THR A 41 -18.30 1.03 3.52
N PRO A 42 -19.35 0.18 3.54
CA PRO A 42 -20.14 -0.12 2.35
C PRO A 42 -21.13 1.01 2.03
N HIS A 43 -21.34 1.21 0.73
CA HIS A 43 -22.38 2.05 0.15
C HIS A 43 -23.27 1.19 -0.75
N GLY A 44 -24.21 1.82 -1.47
CA GLY A 44 -25.11 1.11 -2.38
C GLY A 44 -24.39 0.30 -3.47
N GLU A 45 -23.45 0.92 -4.19
CA GLU A 45 -22.71 0.31 -5.31
C GLU A 45 -21.19 0.56 -5.19
N ALA A 46 -20.74 0.85 -3.97
CA ALA A 46 -19.36 1.21 -3.67
C ALA A 46 -18.95 0.72 -2.29
N ILE A 47 -17.65 0.63 -2.06
CA ILE A 47 -17.03 0.36 -0.76
C ILE A 47 -15.86 1.32 -0.63
N ASP A 48 -15.73 2.00 0.51
CA ASP A 48 -14.48 2.67 0.89
C ASP A 48 -13.76 1.83 1.94
N VAL A 49 -12.44 1.72 1.86
CA VAL A 49 -11.61 1.13 2.90
C VAL A 49 -10.64 2.18 3.42
N THR A 50 -10.62 2.36 4.74
CA THR A 50 -9.62 3.20 5.41
C THR A 50 -8.62 2.35 6.17
N ALA A 51 -7.39 2.83 6.25
CA ALA A 51 -6.30 2.23 7.03
C ALA A 51 -5.23 3.29 7.33
N ALA A 52 -4.27 2.97 8.19
CA ALA A 52 -2.99 3.69 8.31
C ALA A 52 -1.83 2.68 8.40
N ILE A 53 -0.62 3.13 8.05
CA ILE A 53 0.59 2.29 8.06
C ILE A 53 1.72 2.95 8.87
N VAL A 54 2.53 2.14 9.54
CA VAL A 54 3.60 2.61 10.46
C VAL A 54 4.86 3.11 9.74
N GLU A 55 4.87 3.01 8.41
CA GLU A 55 5.95 3.45 7.53
C GLU A 55 5.34 3.99 6.24
N GLY A 56 6.02 4.94 5.58
CA GLY A 56 5.53 5.47 4.31
C GLY A 56 5.59 4.41 3.20
N GLY A 57 4.57 4.39 2.36
CA GLY A 57 4.49 3.41 1.27
C GLY A 57 3.27 3.63 0.39
N LYS A 58 2.89 2.58 -0.33
CA LYS A 58 1.69 2.52 -1.17
C LYS A 58 0.88 1.30 -0.77
N CYS A 59 -0.42 1.49 -0.61
CA CYS A 59 -1.36 0.41 -0.35
C CYS A 59 -2.24 0.16 -1.57
N TYR A 60 -2.50 -1.11 -1.83
CA TYR A 60 -3.31 -1.61 -2.92
C TYR A 60 -4.49 -2.35 -2.33
N GLY A 61 -5.63 -2.30 -3.02
CA GLY A 61 -6.74 -3.15 -2.69
C GLY A 61 -7.47 -3.69 -3.91
N ALA A 62 -8.10 -4.84 -3.71
CA ALA A 62 -8.91 -5.52 -4.70
C ALA A 62 -10.19 -6.07 -4.06
N VAL A 63 -11.31 -5.98 -4.79
CA VAL A 63 -12.62 -6.48 -4.36
C VAL A 63 -12.98 -7.72 -5.16
N GLN A 64 -13.37 -8.80 -4.48
CA GLN A 64 -13.94 -10.01 -5.09
C GLN A 64 -15.28 -10.37 -4.43
N LEU A 65 -16.09 -11.19 -5.10
CA LEU A 65 -17.27 -11.76 -4.47
C LEU A 65 -16.84 -12.62 -3.27
N ALA A 66 -17.64 -12.66 -2.21
CA ALA A 66 -17.27 -13.35 -0.98
C ALA A 66 -16.97 -14.86 -1.18
N ALA A 67 -17.52 -15.47 -2.23
CA ALA A 67 -17.33 -16.87 -2.58
C ALA A 67 -16.08 -17.15 -3.43
N ASP A 68 -15.44 -16.13 -4.01
CA ASP A 68 -14.24 -16.30 -4.82
C ASP A 68 -13.03 -16.71 -3.94
N ALA A 69 -12.07 -17.40 -4.56
CA ALA A 69 -10.82 -17.78 -3.90
C ALA A 69 -9.95 -16.55 -3.65
N ALA A 70 -9.35 -16.46 -2.46
CA ALA A 70 -8.52 -15.33 -2.08
C ALA A 70 -7.31 -15.19 -3.04
N PRO A 71 -6.99 -13.96 -3.48
CA PRO A 71 -5.81 -13.71 -4.28
C PRO A 71 -4.55 -13.79 -3.41
N ASP A 72 -3.39 -13.94 -4.06
CA ASP A 72 -2.11 -13.70 -3.40
C ASP A 72 -1.77 -12.20 -3.42
N VAL A 73 -0.72 -11.82 -2.68
CA VAL A 73 -0.27 -10.42 -2.60
C VAL A 73 0.13 -9.88 -3.97
N ALA A 74 0.79 -10.70 -4.80
CA ALA A 74 1.27 -10.28 -6.11
C ALA A 74 0.11 -9.89 -7.03
N ALA A 75 -1.00 -10.62 -7.02
CA ALA A 75 -2.20 -10.28 -7.76
C ALA A 75 -2.84 -8.97 -7.28
N VAL A 76 -2.88 -8.74 -5.96
CA VAL A 76 -3.43 -7.50 -5.38
C VAL A 76 -2.55 -6.29 -5.72
N VAL A 77 -1.23 -6.40 -5.56
CA VAL A 77 -0.26 -5.34 -5.91
C VAL A 77 -0.27 -5.05 -7.41
N ALA A 78 -0.36 -6.09 -8.24
CA ALA A 78 -0.48 -5.90 -9.69
C ALA A 78 -1.85 -5.35 -10.11
N GLY A 79 -2.87 -5.47 -9.26
CA GLY A 79 -4.27 -5.14 -9.58
C GLY A 79 -4.87 -6.03 -10.67
N VAL A 80 -4.35 -7.25 -10.86
CA VAL A 80 -4.74 -8.13 -11.97
C VAL A 80 -5.16 -9.50 -11.45
N ASP A 81 -6.47 -9.77 -11.56
CA ASP A 81 -7.07 -11.10 -11.47
C ASP A 81 -8.41 -11.08 -12.22
N ALA A 82 -8.80 -12.20 -12.84
CA ALA A 82 -10.05 -12.28 -13.61
C ALA A 82 -11.32 -12.16 -12.73
N THR A 83 -11.20 -12.36 -11.43
CA THR A 83 -12.30 -12.31 -10.46
C THR A 83 -12.51 -10.93 -9.86
N PHE A 84 -11.50 -10.04 -9.93
CA PHE A 84 -11.59 -8.69 -9.37
C PHE A 84 -12.75 -7.91 -9.97
N LYS A 85 -13.54 -7.29 -9.09
CA LYS A 85 -14.68 -6.42 -9.45
C LYS A 85 -14.28 -4.96 -9.49
N ALA A 86 -13.35 -4.58 -8.61
CA ALA A 86 -12.76 -3.27 -8.53
C ALA A 86 -11.37 -3.38 -7.91
N VAL A 87 -10.50 -2.44 -8.26
CA VAL A 87 -9.16 -2.28 -7.68
C VAL A 87 -8.95 -0.80 -7.34
N ALA A 88 -8.12 -0.53 -6.35
CA ALA A 88 -7.75 0.82 -5.94
C ALA A 88 -6.33 0.81 -5.37
N GLU A 89 -5.67 1.96 -5.42
CA GLU A 89 -4.36 2.18 -4.81
C GLU A 89 -4.31 3.57 -4.19
N ALA A 90 -3.48 3.73 -3.16
CA ALA A 90 -3.24 5.02 -2.52
C ALA A 90 -1.81 5.07 -1.96
N ASP A 91 -1.14 6.19 -2.17
CA ASP A 91 0.07 6.53 -1.42
C ASP A 91 -0.31 6.83 0.03
N ALA A 92 0.52 6.40 0.97
CA ALA A 92 0.30 6.55 2.38
C ALA A 92 1.56 7.08 3.05
N ALA A 93 1.42 8.21 3.73
CA ALA A 93 2.43 8.67 4.66
C ALA A 93 2.33 7.89 5.98
N GLN A 94 3.46 7.75 6.68
CA GLN A 94 3.51 7.16 8.00
C GLN A 94 2.44 7.75 8.93
N ASP A 95 1.71 6.85 9.61
CA ASP A 95 0.65 7.12 10.58
C ASP A 95 -0.43 8.10 10.09
N SER A 96 -0.60 8.19 8.77
CA SER A 96 -1.63 9.01 8.14
C SER A 96 -2.70 8.11 7.54
N GLN A 97 -3.97 8.48 7.76
CA GLN A 97 -5.08 7.73 7.21
C GLN A 97 -5.09 7.80 5.67
N LEU A 98 -5.17 6.65 5.02
CA LEU A 98 -5.40 6.50 3.59
C LEU A 98 -6.84 6.05 3.33
N THR A 99 -7.30 6.19 2.08
CA THR A 99 -8.59 5.67 1.63
C THR A 99 -8.45 4.99 0.27
N LEU A 100 -8.96 3.76 0.17
CA LEU A 100 -9.13 3.01 -1.06
C LEU A 100 -10.61 2.98 -1.42
N SER A 101 -10.98 3.61 -2.53
CA SER A 101 -12.37 3.72 -2.97
C SER A 101 -12.66 2.79 -4.14
N PHE A 102 -13.66 1.93 -3.97
CA PHE A 102 -14.11 0.95 -4.95
C PHE A 102 -15.53 1.30 -5.38
N ALA A 103 -15.79 1.38 -6.69
CA ALA A 103 -17.10 1.72 -7.25
C ALA A 103 -17.55 0.70 -8.30
N ALA A 104 -18.74 0.91 -8.86
CA ALA A 104 -19.35 0.05 -9.88
C ALA A 104 -19.58 -1.40 -9.40
N LEU A 105 -19.86 -1.56 -8.10
CA LEU A 105 -20.25 -2.84 -7.50
C LEU A 105 -21.76 -3.04 -7.60
N VAL A 106 -22.19 -4.29 -7.45
CA VAL A 106 -23.63 -4.62 -7.40
C VAL A 106 -24.12 -4.38 -5.97
N SER A 107 -25.29 -3.75 -5.82
CA SER A 107 -25.94 -3.57 -4.50
C SER A 107 -26.34 -4.90 -3.87
N GLU A 108 -26.54 -4.88 -2.55
CA GLU A 108 -26.96 -6.06 -1.77
C GLU A 108 -26.13 -7.32 -2.05
N THR A 109 -24.81 -7.16 -2.20
CA THR A 109 -23.91 -8.24 -2.59
C THR A 109 -22.77 -8.38 -1.58
N ASP A 110 -22.47 -9.62 -1.20
CA ASP A 110 -21.37 -9.93 -0.27
C ASP A 110 -20.03 -9.94 -1.01
N TYR A 111 -19.08 -9.16 -0.49
CA TYR A 111 -17.74 -9.00 -1.02
C TYR A 111 -16.68 -9.28 0.04
N LYS A 112 -15.46 -9.55 -0.42
CA LYS A 112 -14.23 -9.43 0.36
C LYS A 112 -13.34 -8.38 -0.29
N VAL A 113 -12.79 -7.49 0.52
CA VAL A 113 -11.73 -6.56 0.11
C VAL A 113 -10.41 -7.08 0.65
N TYR A 114 -9.41 -7.18 -0.22
CA TYR A 114 -8.05 -7.57 0.12
C TYR A 114 -7.15 -6.36 0.01
N VAL A 115 -6.33 -6.11 1.04
CA VAL A 115 -5.40 -4.97 1.09
C VAL A 115 -4.00 -5.49 1.33
N ALA A 116 -3.04 -4.97 0.58
CA ALA A 116 -1.61 -5.18 0.81
C ALA A 116 -0.87 -3.86 0.57
N CYS A 117 0.21 -3.63 1.32
CA CYS A 117 1.04 -2.45 1.15
C CYS A 117 2.49 -2.82 0.84
N GLU A 118 3.20 -1.91 0.16
CA GLU A 118 4.63 -1.97 -0.08
C GLU A 118 5.29 -0.60 0.11
N ASP A 119 6.59 -0.57 0.36
CA ASP A 119 7.41 0.65 0.38
C ASP A 119 8.23 0.80 -0.92
N ASP A 120 8.97 1.91 -1.05
CA ASP A 120 9.92 2.15 -2.13
C ASP A 120 11.39 1.91 -1.72
N ALA A 121 11.66 0.84 -0.97
CA ALA A 121 13.01 0.57 -0.48
C ALA A 121 14.07 0.55 -1.61
N PRO A 122 15.30 1.04 -1.35
CA PRO A 122 16.32 1.20 -2.40
C PRO A 122 16.75 -0.07 -3.14
N ALA A 123 16.53 -1.24 -2.54
CA ALA A 123 16.82 -2.55 -3.15
C ALA A 123 15.67 -3.11 -4.00
N GLY A 124 14.53 -2.41 -4.04
CA GLY A 124 13.26 -2.85 -4.62
C GLY A 124 12.14 -2.79 -3.56
N PRO A 125 10.85 -2.69 -3.98
CA PRO A 125 9.74 -2.60 -3.06
C PRO A 125 9.67 -3.79 -2.09
N ASN A 126 9.44 -3.52 -0.80
CA ASN A 126 9.11 -4.57 0.17
C ASN A 126 7.58 -4.65 0.32
N ALA A 127 6.96 -5.66 -0.29
CA ALA A 127 5.53 -5.92 -0.11
C ALA A 127 5.26 -6.77 1.14
N GLN A 128 4.11 -6.55 1.77
CA GLN A 128 3.61 -7.43 2.84
C GLN A 128 3.53 -8.89 2.36
N LEU A 129 3.72 -9.84 3.28
CA LEU A 129 3.74 -11.28 2.94
C LEU A 129 2.34 -11.91 2.80
N ALA A 130 1.31 -11.20 3.25
CA ALA A 130 -0.08 -11.62 3.18
C ALA A 130 -0.99 -10.41 2.98
N VAL A 131 -2.15 -10.66 2.37
CA VAL A 131 -3.23 -9.67 2.27
C VAL A 131 -4.01 -9.61 3.58
N THR A 132 -4.37 -8.41 4.01
CA THR A 132 -5.43 -8.22 5.02
C THR A 132 -6.79 -8.32 4.33
N THR A 133 -7.71 -9.10 4.90
CA THR A 133 -9.03 -9.34 4.32
C THR A 133 -10.13 -8.70 5.17
N VAL A 134 -11.04 -7.96 4.52
CA VAL A 134 -12.22 -7.36 5.15
C VAL A 134 -13.48 -7.85 4.44
N ALA A 135 -14.38 -8.49 5.17
CA ALA A 135 -15.69 -8.89 4.64
C ALA A 135 -16.68 -7.72 4.74
N THR A 136 -17.50 -7.51 3.70
CA THR A 136 -18.51 -6.45 3.69
C THR A 136 -19.64 -6.79 2.73
N ARG A 137 -20.76 -6.05 2.84
CA ARG A 137 -21.93 -6.19 1.98
C ARG A 137 -22.41 -4.82 1.53
N THR A 138 -22.56 -4.63 0.23
CA THR A 138 -23.13 -3.39 -0.33
C THR A 138 -24.58 -3.19 0.10
N LEU A 139 -25.00 -1.94 0.20
CA LEU A 139 -26.31 -1.57 0.73
C LEU A 139 -27.42 -1.66 -0.33
N ASP A 140 -28.66 -1.78 0.13
CA ASP A 140 -29.84 -1.69 -0.73
C ASP A 140 -30.00 -0.27 -1.30
N ILE A 141 -30.35 -0.20 -2.58
CA ILE A 141 -30.61 1.04 -3.32
C ILE A 141 -32.04 1.12 -3.86
N THR A 142 -32.86 0.10 -3.61
CA THR A 142 -34.23 0.01 -4.11
C THR A 142 -35.18 0.82 -3.22
N PRO A 143 -36.06 1.67 -3.80
CA PRO A 143 -37.08 2.35 -3.02
C PRO A 143 -38.14 1.37 -2.51
N PRO A 144 -38.80 1.66 -1.36
CA PRO A 144 -39.94 0.87 -0.91
C PRO A 144 -41.10 0.96 -1.91
N ALA A 145 -41.75 -0.17 -2.17
CA ALA A 145 -42.95 -0.24 -3.01
C ALA A 145 -44.22 -0.44 -2.17
N PHE A 146 -45.30 0.26 -2.52
CA PHE A 146 -46.61 -0.01 -1.92
C PHE A 146 -47.14 -1.34 -2.45
N VAL A 147 -47.53 -2.25 -1.55
CA VAL A 147 -48.34 -3.41 -1.92
C VAL A 147 -49.79 -2.93 -2.02
N GLY A 148 -50.37 -2.96 -3.22
CA GLY A 148 -51.75 -2.53 -3.45
C GLY A 148 -52.76 -3.30 -2.58
N ALA A 149 -53.79 -2.59 -2.10
CA ALA A 149 -54.89 -3.11 -1.30
C ALA A 149 -55.88 -3.96 -2.12
#